data_AF-A0A1Q3HII7-F1
#
_entry.id   AF-A0A1Q3HII7-F1
#
_cell.length_a   1.000
_cell.length_b   1.000
_cell.length_c   1.000
_cell.angle_alpha   90.00
_cell.angle_beta   90.00
_cell.angle_gamma   90.00
#
_symmetry.space_group_name_H-M   'P 1'
#
loop_
_entity.id
_entity.type
_entity.pdbx_description
1 polymer ?
#
loop_
_entity_poly.entity_id
_entity_poly.type
_entity_poly.pdbx_seq_one_letter_code
_entity_poly.pdbx_strand_id
1 'polypeptide(L)'
;MNAQAMPDPSASSEANPLPTSAEIIGFLVKTLEVDLDPDIKERTWRNYITGKPVSEKTREAIFEALIRALLGPAVPTGDVPLPDGRVAPADAVIQGFRDVLMAQARHWDDIRAQLPAGASPKAVPLLTIIALRLAIIDLALRAAVLFVRQKDLQTPQERTASEASEHTPALEENVLGQVLRELVKLTGLTRDEFARKLGVSKQALDKWLGGRELPPALRLEEIVDLVVKQTGTTKDTTPARILLRGLRLLSKVARPLEACIGRKQLEQLGLAFHRLTRSLWIHIARLRTYPEEFLTQVHGEIILLGCHSGWGRHILREIAPKENDIVWSGLVRAAGMDWADLLAFIQQIAGNLASMERIADTEGLRHIDLEVQAETSLLMAFAPDDVLPDFLSRLRTAPPEHRAMASWYFLGMRLKGIRELPDGPEKCWEFARMAESCRLAARTSPWQPESFNRLAWLSHAERIHLLLQPFENASLENRAALVRAGREVIAAMEEAPRTPPPAELRDWQERMSKLLEQTKNLCDQLEALDRE
;
A
#
# COMPACT_ATOMS: atom_id res chain seq x y z
N MET A 1 -18.78 -34.82 -25.75
CA MET A 1 -17.87 -33.96 -26.53
C MET A 1 -17.38 -32.87 -25.60
N ASN A 2 -16.25 -33.11 -24.92
CA ASN A 2 -15.63 -32.16 -24.00
C ASN A 2 -14.46 -31.49 -24.73
N ALA A 3 -14.65 -30.24 -25.14
CA ALA A 3 -13.55 -29.43 -25.62
C ALA A 3 -12.82 -28.84 -24.41
N GLN A 4 -11.67 -29.44 -24.06
CA GLN A 4 -10.68 -28.78 -23.23
C GLN A 4 -10.14 -27.58 -24.03
N ALA A 5 -10.50 -26.37 -23.60
CA ALA A 5 -9.85 -25.16 -24.08
C ALA A 5 -8.39 -25.21 -23.63
N MET A 6 -7.47 -25.40 -24.57
CA MET A 6 -6.05 -25.21 -24.31
C MET A 6 -5.79 -23.72 -24.08
N PRO A 7 -5.06 -23.34 -23.02
CA PRO A 7 -4.74 -21.96 -22.76
C PRO A 7 -3.82 -21.42 -23.86
N ASP A 8 -4.11 -20.20 -24.30
CA ASP A 8 -3.39 -19.46 -25.32
C ASP A 8 -1.95 -19.14 -24.85
N PRO A 9 -0.90 -19.65 -25.52
CA PRO A 9 0.50 -19.43 -25.13
C PRO A 9 0.99 -18.00 -25.42
N SER A 10 0.13 -17.10 -25.92
CA SER A 10 0.44 -15.69 -26.20
C SER A 10 0.00 -14.71 -25.11
N ALA A 11 -0.67 -15.17 -24.03
CA ALA A 11 -0.89 -14.37 -22.83
C ALA A 11 0.45 -14.20 -22.08
N SER A 12 1.24 -13.20 -22.51
CA SER A 12 2.42 -12.77 -21.76
C SER A 12 2.00 -12.48 -20.32
N SER A 13 2.63 -13.17 -19.38
CA SER A 13 2.46 -13.02 -17.93
C SER A 13 1.88 -11.65 -17.51
N GLU A 14 0.58 -11.60 -17.20
CA GLU A 14 -0.02 -10.55 -16.37
C GLU A 14 0.45 -10.72 -14.91
N ALA A 15 1.77 -10.90 -14.72
CA ALA A 15 2.38 -11.29 -13.47
C ALA A 15 2.99 -10.05 -12.82
N ASN A 16 2.20 -9.48 -11.90
CA ASN A 16 2.59 -8.47 -10.91
C ASN A 16 2.83 -7.05 -11.46
N PRO A 17 2.07 -6.03 -10.99
CA PRO A 17 2.19 -4.66 -11.48
C PRO A 17 3.49 -3.95 -11.06
N LEU A 18 4.25 -4.50 -10.11
CA LEU A 18 5.50 -3.89 -9.66
C LEU A 18 6.71 -4.29 -10.52
N PRO A 19 7.62 -3.36 -10.84
CA PRO A 19 8.87 -3.69 -11.52
C PRO A 19 9.80 -4.49 -10.60
N THR A 20 10.57 -5.40 -11.17
CA THR A 20 11.69 -6.05 -10.48
C THR A 20 12.78 -5.04 -10.11
N SER A 21 13.60 -5.37 -9.11
CA SER A 21 14.78 -4.57 -8.76
C SER A 21 15.71 -4.41 -9.96
N ALA A 22 15.83 -5.43 -10.80
CA ALA A 22 16.65 -5.42 -11.99
C ALA A 22 16.12 -4.47 -13.07
N GLU A 23 14.80 -4.39 -13.24
CA GLU A 23 14.17 -3.40 -14.12
C GLU A 23 14.37 -1.99 -13.60
N ILE A 24 14.27 -1.77 -12.27
CA ILE A 24 14.55 -0.47 -11.64
C ILE A 24 16.00 -0.07 -11.87
N ILE A 25 16.96 -0.94 -11.52
CA ILE A 25 18.40 -0.68 -11.65
C ILE A 25 18.80 -0.48 -13.11
N GLY A 26 18.35 -1.36 -13.99
CA GLY A 26 18.59 -1.26 -15.42
C GLY A 26 18.06 0.03 -16.03
N PHE A 27 16.94 0.49 -15.49
CA PHE A 27 16.38 1.77 -15.85
C PHE A 27 17.22 2.94 -15.31
N LEU A 28 17.63 2.91 -14.03
CA LEU A 28 18.48 3.93 -13.41
C LEU A 28 19.81 4.08 -14.15
N VAL A 29 20.51 2.97 -14.42
CA VAL A 29 21.79 2.97 -15.17
C VAL A 29 21.63 3.62 -16.54
N LYS A 30 20.58 3.27 -17.29
CA LYS A 30 20.32 3.87 -18.61
C LYS A 30 19.99 5.36 -18.53
N THR A 31 19.26 5.77 -17.50
CA THR A 31 18.83 7.17 -17.32
C THR A 31 19.98 8.06 -16.85
N LEU A 32 20.81 7.54 -15.96
CA LEU A 32 21.98 8.24 -15.41
C LEU A 32 23.22 8.11 -16.31
N GLU A 33 23.12 7.38 -17.44
CA GLU A 33 24.24 7.07 -18.34
C GLU A 33 25.46 6.54 -17.59
N VAL A 34 25.19 5.68 -16.61
CA VAL A 34 26.25 5.04 -15.85
C VAL A 34 26.95 4.07 -16.80
N ASP A 35 28.19 4.41 -17.16
CA ASP A 35 29.03 3.55 -17.97
C ASP A 35 29.49 2.38 -17.11
N LEU A 36 28.86 1.22 -17.31
CA LEU A 36 29.23 0.01 -16.59
C LEU A 36 30.51 -0.55 -17.17
N ASP A 37 31.34 -1.11 -16.28
CA ASP A 37 32.59 -1.77 -16.63
C ASP A 37 32.44 -2.69 -17.88
N PRO A 38 33.31 -2.57 -18.90
CA PRO A 38 33.25 -3.36 -20.13
C PRO A 38 33.26 -4.89 -19.90
N ASP A 39 33.69 -5.35 -18.72
CA ASP A 39 33.68 -6.77 -18.36
C ASP A 39 32.25 -7.36 -18.27
N ILE A 40 31.21 -6.52 -18.12
CA ILE A 40 29.82 -6.97 -18.19
C ILE A 40 29.39 -7.09 -19.65
N LYS A 41 29.38 -8.33 -20.15
CA LYS A 41 28.85 -8.66 -21.49
C LYS A 41 27.46 -8.05 -21.69
N GLU A 42 27.26 -7.35 -22.81
CA GLU A 42 26.00 -6.66 -23.14
C GLU A 42 24.77 -7.57 -23.06
N ARG A 43 24.89 -8.83 -23.49
CA ARG A 43 23.82 -9.83 -23.38
C ARG A 43 23.42 -10.10 -21.93
N THR A 44 24.40 -10.18 -21.04
CA THR A 44 24.20 -10.45 -19.61
C THR A 44 23.49 -9.27 -18.95
N TRP A 45 23.95 -8.06 -19.23
CA TRP A 45 23.28 -6.82 -18.79
C TRP A 45 21.83 -6.77 -19.29
N ARG A 46 21.61 -7.01 -20.59
CA ARG A 46 20.27 -7.01 -21.19
C ARG A 46 19.34 -8.03 -20.55
N ASN A 47 19.83 -9.23 -20.24
CA ASN A 47 19.04 -10.24 -19.54
C ASN A 47 18.65 -9.77 -18.14
N TYR A 48 19.60 -9.25 -17.36
CA TYR A 48 19.33 -8.74 -16.02
C TYR A 48 18.24 -7.67 -16.03
N ILE A 49 18.41 -6.60 -16.81
CA ILE A 49 17.49 -5.45 -16.81
C ILE A 49 16.11 -5.72 -17.42
N THR A 50 15.91 -6.90 -18.02
CA THR A 50 14.60 -7.35 -18.53
C THR A 50 13.92 -8.30 -17.54
N GLY A 51 14.42 -8.38 -16.30
CA GLY A 51 13.87 -9.25 -15.26
C GLY A 51 14.13 -10.74 -15.51
N LYS A 52 14.96 -11.11 -16.49
CA LYS A 52 15.31 -12.52 -16.70
C LYS A 52 16.23 -12.99 -15.58
N PRO A 53 16.07 -14.23 -15.10
CA PRO A 53 16.92 -14.77 -14.05
C PRO A 53 18.38 -14.79 -14.52
N VAL A 54 19.27 -14.32 -13.65
CA VAL A 54 20.74 -14.36 -13.82
C VAL A 54 21.35 -15.04 -12.60
N SER A 55 22.55 -15.61 -12.76
CA SER A 55 23.25 -16.23 -11.63
C SER A 55 23.58 -15.19 -10.55
N GLU A 56 23.68 -15.62 -9.29
CA GLU A 56 24.02 -14.74 -8.17
C GLU A 56 25.38 -14.07 -8.38
N LYS A 57 26.38 -14.82 -8.83
CA LYS A 57 27.70 -14.30 -9.22
C LYS A 57 27.62 -13.22 -10.31
N THR A 58 26.71 -13.38 -11.27
CA THR A 58 26.46 -12.36 -12.30
C THR A 58 25.85 -11.11 -11.68
N ARG A 59 24.90 -11.27 -10.75
CA ARG A 59 24.28 -10.16 -10.04
C ARG A 59 25.34 -9.40 -9.23
N GLU A 60 26.20 -10.09 -8.49
CA GLU A 60 27.34 -9.50 -7.76
C GLU A 60 28.21 -8.63 -8.67
N ALA A 61 28.66 -9.16 -9.82
CA ALA A 61 29.47 -8.41 -10.77
C ALA A 61 28.76 -7.15 -11.28
N ILE A 62 27.44 -7.22 -11.52
CA ILE A 62 26.63 -6.07 -11.93
C ILE A 62 26.60 -4.99 -10.85
N PHE A 63 26.35 -5.36 -9.59
CA PHE A 63 26.31 -4.39 -8.50
C PHE A 63 27.68 -3.80 -8.21
N GLU A 64 28.75 -4.58 -8.33
CA GLU A 64 30.11 -4.08 -8.16
C GLU A 64 30.47 -3.06 -9.25
N ALA A 65 30.20 -3.37 -10.53
CA ALA A 65 30.40 -2.43 -11.62
C ALA A 65 29.54 -1.17 -11.45
N LEU A 66 28.30 -1.32 -10.98
CA LEU A 66 27.41 -0.20 -10.69
C LEU A 66 27.98 0.71 -9.60
N ILE A 67 28.48 0.14 -8.50
CA ILE A 67 29.10 0.91 -7.41
C ILE A 67 30.33 1.65 -7.92
N ARG A 68 31.21 0.96 -8.65
CA ARG A 68 32.42 1.57 -9.22
C ARG A 68 32.07 2.72 -10.16
N ALA A 69 31.07 2.53 -11.02
CA ALA A 69 30.66 3.55 -11.98
C ALA A 69 29.95 4.74 -11.31
N LEU A 70 29.14 4.51 -10.26
CA LEU A 70 28.48 5.57 -9.50
C LEU A 70 29.44 6.37 -8.61
N LEU A 71 30.42 5.71 -8.01
CA LEU A 71 31.46 6.36 -7.21
C LEU A 71 32.50 7.05 -8.11
N GLY A 72 32.76 6.51 -9.31
CA GLY A 72 33.69 7.06 -10.29
C GLY A 72 35.07 7.34 -9.66
N PRO A 73 35.59 8.59 -9.70
CA PRO A 73 36.88 8.92 -9.09
C PRO A 73 36.86 8.89 -7.56
N ALA A 74 35.68 8.83 -6.92
CA ALA A 74 35.52 8.68 -5.48
C ALA A 74 35.51 7.20 -5.04
N VAL A 75 35.74 6.25 -5.95
CA VAL A 75 35.99 4.85 -5.57
C VAL A 75 37.21 4.84 -4.65
N PRO A 76 37.09 4.32 -3.41
CA PRO A 76 38.21 4.27 -2.51
C PRO A 76 39.35 3.46 -3.14
N THR A 77 40.58 3.95 -2.99
CA THR A 77 41.79 3.24 -3.42
C THR A 77 42.66 2.98 -2.20
N GLY A 78 43.13 1.74 -2.03
CA GLY A 78 43.91 1.34 -0.87
C GLY A 78 43.08 1.23 0.40
N ASP A 79 43.66 1.67 1.50
CA ASP A 79 43.12 1.51 2.85
C ASP A 79 42.18 2.67 3.23
N VAL A 80 40.93 2.34 3.57
CA VAL A 80 39.86 3.28 3.89
C VAL A 80 39.69 3.38 5.40
N PRO A 81 39.91 4.57 6.01
CA PRO A 81 39.60 4.77 7.41
C PRO A 81 38.09 4.70 7.63
N LEU A 82 37.68 3.83 8.54
CA LEU A 82 36.30 3.65 8.97
C LEU A 82 35.95 4.59 10.13
N PRO A 83 34.65 4.90 10.35
CA PRO A 83 34.21 5.80 11.43
C PRO A 83 34.60 5.36 12.85
N ASP A 84 34.92 4.08 13.05
CA ASP A 84 35.35 3.52 14.35
C ASP A 84 36.87 3.51 14.55
N GLY A 85 37.61 4.23 13.69
CA GLY A 85 39.06 4.34 13.72
C GLY A 85 39.80 3.12 13.15
N ARG A 86 39.07 2.07 12.72
CA ARG A 86 39.67 0.96 11.98
C ARG A 86 39.98 1.37 10.55
N VAL A 87 40.80 0.58 9.89
CA VAL A 87 41.11 0.73 8.48
C VAL A 87 40.62 -0.52 7.76
N ALA A 88 39.87 -0.35 6.69
CA ALA A 88 39.40 -1.44 5.85
C ALA A 88 39.93 -1.27 4.42
N PRO A 89 40.40 -2.34 3.77
CA PRO A 89 40.81 -2.25 2.38
C PRO A 89 39.60 -1.82 1.52
N ALA A 90 39.86 -1.04 0.47
CA ALA A 90 38.84 -0.51 -0.45
C ALA A 90 37.92 -1.61 -0.98
N ASP A 91 38.48 -2.78 -1.31
CA ASP A 91 37.71 -3.94 -1.77
C ASP A 91 36.68 -4.39 -0.73
N ALA A 92 37.02 -4.36 0.57
CA ALA A 92 36.08 -4.68 1.64
C ALA A 92 34.97 -3.63 1.78
N VAL A 93 35.27 -2.35 1.49
CA VAL A 93 34.26 -1.28 1.48
C VAL A 93 33.32 -1.41 0.28
N ILE A 94 33.86 -1.66 -0.92
CA ILE A 94 33.07 -1.90 -2.14
C ILE A 94 32.20 -3.14 -1.96
N GLN A 95 32.77 -4.21 -1.40
CA GLN A 95 32.06 -5.43 -1.02
C GLN A 95 30.88 -5.12 -0.08
N GLY A 96 31.12 -4.32 0.97
CA GLY A 96 30.06 -3.90 1.89
C GLY A 96 28.91 -3.15 1.18
N PHE A 97 29.22 -2.20 0.30
CA PHE A 97 28.19 -1.52 -0.50
C PHE A 97 27.41 -2.48 -1.39
N ARG A 98 28.11 -3.43 -2.02
CA ARG A 98 27.52 -4.45 -2.90
C ARG A 98 26.53 -5.30 -2.15
N ASP A 99 26.93 -5.80 -0.98
CA ASP A 99 26.11 -6.69 -0.16
C ASP A 99 24.85 -5.96 0.33
N VAL A 100 24.96 -4.67 0.69
CA VAL A 100 23.80 -3.84 1.05
C VAL A 100 22.85 -3.66 -0.15
N LEU A 101 23.35 -3.25 -1.31
CA LEU A 101 22.50 -3.05 -2.49
C LEU A 101 21.85 -4.35 -2.97
N MET A 102 22.57 -5.46 -2.90
CA MET A 102 22.04 -6.77 -3.22
C MET A 102 20.98 -7.22 -2.22
N ALA A 103 21.19 -7.01 -0.92
CA ALA A 103 20.20 -7.31 0.10
C ALA A 103 18.91 -6.49 -0.14
N GLN A 104 19.04 -5.18 -0.41
CA GLN A 104 17.90 -4.31 -0.75
C GLN A 104 17.17 -4.77 -2.02
N ALA A 105 17.92 -5.14 -3.05
CA ALA A 105 17.34 -5.60 -4.31
C ALA A 105 16.63 -6.96 -4.17
N ARG A 106 17.19 -7.89 -3.39
CA ARG A 106 16.54 -9.16 -3.04
C ARG A 106 15.29 -8.91 -2.24
N HIS A 107 15.40 -8.08 -1.20
CA HIS A 107 14.28 -7.72 -0.36
C HIS A 107 13.10 -7.17 -1.19
N TRP A 108 13.37 -6.25 -2.11
CA TRP A 108 12.35 -5.76 -3.04
C TRP A 108 11.78 -6.86 -3.96
N ASP A 109 12.63 -7.71 -4.53
CA ASP A 109 12.17 -8.81 -5.39
C ASP A 109 11.36 -9.86 -4.62
N ASP A 110 11.68 -10.10 -3.34
CA ASP A 110 10.96 -11.01 -2.44
C ASP A 110 9.61 -10.41 -2.08
N ILE A 111 9.54 -9.12 -1.74
CA ILE A 111 8.28 -8.38 -1.55
C ILE A 111 7.42 -8.49 -2.80
N ARG A 112 8.02 -8.23 -3.97
CA ARG A 112 7.33 -8.37 -5.25
C ARG A 112 6.85 -9.81 -5.43
N ALA A 113 7.68 -10.83 -5.24
CA ALA A 113 7.28 -12.22 -5.40
C ALA A 113 6.17 -12.65 -4.43
N GLN A 114 6.12 -12.06 -3.24
CA GLN A 114 5.09 -12.29 -2.22
C GLN A 114 3.74 -11.65 -2.57
N LEU A 115 3.70 -10.62 -3.42
CA LEU A 115 2.46 -10.11 -4.02
C LEU A 115 1.95 -11.17 -5.03
N PRO A 116 1.01 -12.03 -4.63
CA PRO A 116 0.88 -13.33 -5.27
C PRO A 116 0.19 -13.24 -6.62
N ALA A 117 0.56 -14.16 -7.53
CA ALA A 117 -0.14 -14.47 -8.78
C ALA A 117 -1.58 -15.04 -8.59
N GLY A 118 -2.18 -14.83 -7.40
CA GLY A 118 -3.51 -15.27 -7.00
C GLY A 118 -4.13 -14.42 -5.89
N ALA A 119 -3.58 -13.23 -5.61
CA ALA A 119 -4.28 -12.25 -4.80
C ALA A 119 -5.54 -11.84 -5.54
N SER A 120 -6.63 -11.56 -4.80
CA SER A 120 -7.76 -10.88 -5.40
C SER A 120 -7.26 -9.62 -6.12
N PRO A 121 -7.75 -9.30 -7.33
CA PRO A 121 -7.40 -8.07 -8.02
C PRO A 121 -7.55 -6.81 -7.15
N LYS A 122 -8.42 -6.85 -6.12
CA LYS A 122 -8.62 -5.76 -5.15
C LYS A 122 -7.61 -5.75 -3.99
N ALA A 123 -6.95 -6.87 -3.69
CA ALA A 123 -5.91 -6.97 -2.66
C ALA A 123 -4.55 -6.43 -3.14
N VAL A 124 -4.27 -6.54 -4.44
CA VAL A 124 -2.98 -6.13 -5.03
C VAL A 124 -2.69 -4.64 -4.83
N PRO A 125 -3.63 -3.69 -5.08
CA PRO A 125 -3.41 -2.28 -4.80
C PRO A 125 -3.08 -2.01 -3.33
N LEU A 126 -3.79 -2.65 -2.41
CA LEU A 126 -3.62 -2.44 -0.97
C LEU A 126 -2.22 -2.83 -0.49
N LEU A 127 -1.78 -4.04 -0.84
CA LEU A 127 -0.44 -4.53 -0.51
C LEU A 127 0.64 -3.65 -1.14
N THR A 128 0.41 -3.23 -2.38
CA THR A 128 1.32 -2.34 -3.11
C THR A 128 1.44 -0.98 -2.41
N ILE A 129 0.32 -0.38 -1.99
CA ILE A 129 0.32 0.89 -1.25
C ILE A 129 1.15 0.76 0.02
N ILE A 130 0.96 -0.29 0.82
CA ILE A 130 1.67 -0.42 2.10
C ILE A 130 3.17 -0.65 1.90
N ALA A 131 3.55 -1.51 0.95
CA ALA A 131 4.95 -1.72 0.60
C ALA A 131 5.61 -0.39 0.18
N LEU A 132 4.92 0.42 -0.64
CA LEU A 132 5.40 1.74 -1.03
C LEU A 132 5.48 2.71 0.15
N ARG A 133 4.52 2.70 1.08
CA ARG A 133 4.57 3.55 2.29
C ARG A 133 5.77 3.21 3.17
N LEU A 134 6.07 1.92 3.37
CA LEU A 134 7.27 1.48 4.09
C LEU A 134 8.55 1.93 3.39
N ALA A 135 8.62 1.77 2.06
CA ALA A 135 9.72 2.27 1.23
C ALA A 135 9.90 3.79 1.37
N ILE A 136 8.81 4.56 1.41
CA ILE A 136 8.84 6.01 1.61
C ILE A 136 9.37 6.38 2.99
N ILE A 137 9.01 5.66 4.06
CA ILE A 137 9.53 5.90 5.40
C ILE A 137 11.05 5.67 5.46
N ASP A 138 11.51 4.54 4.91
CA ASP A 138 12.93 4.20 4.85
C ASP A 138 13.72 5.25 4.05
N LEU A 139 13.20 5.62 2.88
CA LEU A 139 13.82 6.63 2.02
C LEU A 139 13.86 8.00 2.67
N ALA A 140 12.77 8.42 3.34
CA ALA A 140 12.68 9.68 4.05
C ALA A 140 13.71 9.77 5.19
N LEU A 141 13.93 8.67 5.91
CA LEU A 141 14.93 8.56 6.96
C LEU A 141 16.35 8.74 6.39
N ARG A 142 16.69 8.05 5.31
CA ARG A 142 18.00 8.18 4.65
C ARG A 142 18.22 9.58 4.09
N ALA A 143 17.21 10.12 3.40
CA ALA A 143 17.25 11.47 2.85
C ALA A 143 17.47 12.51 3.96
N ALA A 144 16.76 12.39 5.09
CA ALA A 144 16.91 13.30 6.21
C ALA A 144 18.36 13.34 6.75
N VAL A 145 19.04 12.18 6.84
CA VAL A 145 20.46 12.13 7.22
C VAL A 145 21.33 12.85 6.19
N LEU A 146 21.10 12.64 4.89
CA LEU A 146 21.85 13.31 3.84
C LEU A 146 21.69 14.84 3.91
N PHE A 147 20.47 15.32 4.14
CA PHE A 147 20.19 16.75 4.38
C PHE A 147 20.89 17.28 5.63
N VAL A 148 21.00 16.50 6.71
CA VAL A 148 21.73 16.94 7.91
C VAL A 148 23.23 17.07 7.63
N ARG A 149 23.79 16.17 6.81
CA ARG A 149 25.21 16.16 6.43
C ARG A 149 25.58 17.24 5.41
N GLN A 150 24.72 17.51 4.44
CA GLN A 150 24.94 18.58 3.46
C GLN A 150 24.49 19.92 4.03
N LYS A 151 25.45 20.67 4.60
CA LYS A 151 25.21 21.97 5.23
C LYS A 151 24.61 23.02 4.28
N ASP A 152 24.77 22.84 2.97
CA ASP A 152 24.31 23.77 1.93
C ASP A 152 22.91 23.45 1.40
N LEU A 153 22.32 22.29 1.75
CA LEU A 153 20.95 21.97 1.35
C LEU A 153 19.97 22.69 2.27
N GLN A 154 19.06 23.45 1.66
CA GLN A 154 17.93 24.04 2.37
C GLN A 154 17.08 22.95 3.01
N THR A 155 16.56 23.24 4.21
CA THR A 155 15.62 22.35 4.90
C THR A 155 14.45 22.00 3.97
N PRO A 156 14.06 20.71 3.88
CA PRO A 156 12.86 20.32 3.14
C PRO A 156 11.66 21.11 3.67
N GLN A 157 11.06 21.95 2.82
CA GLN A 157 9.84 22.68 3.15
C GLN A 157 8.66 21.71 3.11
N GLU A 158 7.78 21.78 4.12
CA GLU A 158 6.52 21.05 4.10
C GLU A 158 5.61 21.72 3.10
N ARG A 159 5.17 20.95 2.10
CA ARG A 159 4.18 21.41 1.14
C ARG A 159 2.81 21.07 1.68
N THR A 160 1.93 22.06 1.75
CA THR A 160 0.51 21.82 2.01
C THR A 160 -0.11 21.04 0.84
N ALA A 161 -1.23 20.35 1.04
CA ALA A 161 -1.95 19.68 -0.04
C ALA A 161 -2.36 20.67 -1.16
N SER A 162 -2.63 21.93 -0.80
CA SER A 162 -2.91 23.02 -1.74
C SER A 162 -1.67 23.40 -2.57
N GLU A 163 -0.51 23.58 -1.94
CA GLU A 163 0.75 23.89 -2.64
C GLU A 163 1.26 22.71 -3.46
N ALA A 164 1.01 21.48 -3.01
CA ALA A 164 1.29 20.30 -3.83
C ALA A 164 0.35 20.22 -5.04
N SER A 165 -0.89 20.68 -4.95
CA SER A 165 -1.77 20.76 -6.12
C SER A 165 -1.38 21.88 -7.09
N GLU A 166 -0.74 22.96 -6.62
CA GLU A 166 -0.33 24.10 -7.46
C GLU A 166 1.13 24.02 -7.98
N HIS A 167 2.05 23.42 -7.22
CA HIS A 167 3.51 23.45 -7.47
C HIS A 167 4.18 22.07 -7.54
N THR A 168 3.49 20.99 -7.19
CA THR A 168 3.81 19.76 -7.92
C THR A 168 3.30 20.11 -9.31
N PRO A 169 4.12 20.04 -10.40
CA PRO A 169 3.47 19.80 -11.67
C PRO A 169 2.57 18.64 -11.31
N ALA A 170 1.27 18.80 -11.48
CA ALA A 170 0.41 17.65 -11.29
C ALA A 170 1.14 16.50 -12.04
N LEU A 171 0.94 15.25 -11.67
CA LEU A 171 1.04 14.25 -12.71
C LEU A 171 -0.07 14.57 -13.75
N GLU A 172 -0.06 15.77 -14.32
CA GLU A 172 -0.75 16.20 -15.50
C GLU A 172 -0.39 15.11 -16.47
N GLU A 173 -1.43 14.50 -17.00
CA GLU A 173 -1.27 13.46 -17.98
C GLU A 173 -0.27 13.98 -19.01
N ASN A 174 0.91 13.36 -19.02
CA ASN A 174 1.95 13.61 -20.01
C ASN A 174 2.75 14.94 -19.88
N VAL A 175 3.31 15.25 -18.70
CA VAL A 175 4.34 16.32 -18.52
C VAL A 175 5.49 16.21 -19.53
N LEU A 176 6.01 14.99 -19.78
CA LEU A 176 7.05 14.79 -20.80
C LEU A 176 6.60 15.30 -22.17
N GLY A 177 5.41 14.91 -22.63
CA GLY A 177 4.90 15.35 -23.92
C GLY A 177 4.57 16.84 -23.97
N GLN A 178 4.22 17.48 -22.85
CA GLN A 178 4.12 18.93 -22.77
C GLN A 178 5.48 19.60 -23.00
N VAL A 179 6.51 19.17 -22.29
CA VAL A 179 7.88 19.69 -22.48
C VAL A 179 8.34 19.45 -23.91
N LEU A 180 8.07 18.28 -24.49
CA LEU A 180 8.37 18.00 -25.90
C LEU A 180 7.61 18.93 -26.86
N ARG A 181 6.34 19.26 -26.58
CA ARG A 181 5.58 20.22 -27.40
C ARG A 181 6.20 21.61 -27.36
N GLU A 182 6.62 22.06 -26.18
CA GLU A 182 7.31 23.35 -26.05
C GLU A 182 8.66 23.34 -26.77
N LEU A 183 9.44 22.26 -26.66
CA LEU A 183 10.68 22.11 -27.43
C LEU A 183 10.45 22.15 -28.94
N VAL A 184 9.41 21.50 -29.46
CA VAL A 184 9.03 21.58 -30.89
C VAL A 184 8.70 23.01 -31.27
N LYS A 185 7.87 23.70 -30.48
CA LYS A 185 7.49 25.10 -30.73
C LYS A 185 8.71 26.03 -30.77
N LEU A 186 9.67 25.84 -29.86
CA LEU A 186 10.89 26.65 -29.80
C LEU A 186 11.74 26.54 -31.08
N THR A 187 11.64 25.44 -31.82
CA THR A 187 12.38 25.30 -33.08
C THR A 187 11.77 26.07 -34.25
N GLY A 188 10.53 26.55 -34.13
CA GLY A 188 9.78 27.16 -35.24
C GLY A 188 9.40 26.19 -36.36
N LEU A 189 9.68 24.89 -36.21
CA LEU A 189 9.36 23.87 -37.20
C LEU A 189 7.92 23.37 -37.02
N THR A 190 7.29 22.98 -38.13
CA THR A 190 6.05 22.20 -38.06
C THR A 190 6.34 20.80 -37.50
N ARG A 191 5.33 20.11 -36.96
CA ARG A 191 5.48 18.74 -36.45
C ARG A 191 6.01 17.77 -37.52
N ASP A 192 5.60 17.95 -38.78
CA ASP A 192 6.06 17.13 -39.90
C ASP A 192 7.53 17.35 -40.23
N GLU A 193 7.97 18.61 -40.22
CA GLU A 193 9.38 18.95 -40.46
C GLU A 193 10.26 18.49 -39.30
N PHE A 194 9.79 18.67 -38.07
CA PHE A 194 10.49 18.22 -36.87
C PHE A 194 10.67 16.70 -36.87
N ALA A 195 9.60 15.94 -37.15
CA ALA A 195 9.66 14.48 -37.27
C ALA A 195 10.64 14.04 -38.38
N ARG A 196 10.60 14.70 -39.54
CA ARG A 196 11.50 14.41 -40.66
C ARG A 196 12.96 14.67 -40.31
N LYS A 197 13.27 15.78 -39.62
CA LYS A 197 14.63 16.09 -39.18
C LYS A 197 15.17 15.13 -38.12
N LEU A 198 14.28 14.56 -37.30
CA LEU A 198 14.63 13.47 -36.38
C LEU A 198 14.68 12.09 -37.06
N GLY A 199 14.26 11.97 -38.32
CA GLY A 199 14.19 10.66 -39.00
C GLY A 199 13.16 9.71 -38.38
N VAL A 200 12.04 10.24 -37.90
CA VAL A 200 10.92 9.46 -37.34
C VAL A 200 9.62 9.79 -38.08
N SER A 201 8.64 8.89 -38.00
CA SER A 201 7.32 9.17 -38.58
C SER A 201 6.58 10.24 -37.77
N LYS A 202 5.76 11.05 -38.44
CA LYS A 202 4.88 12.02 -37.78
C LYS A 202 4.02 11.34 -36.71
N GLN A 203 3.50 10.15 -37.01
CA GLN A 203 2.67 9.38 -36.09
C GLN A 203 3.42 9.00 -34.81
N ALA A 204 4.69 8.62 -34.90
CA ALA A 204 5.51 8.34 -33.72
C ALA A 204 5.72 9.60 -32.86
N LEU A 205 6.04 10.72 -33.51
CA LEU A 205 6.17 12.01 -32.81
C LEU A 205 4.84 12.41 -32.14
N ASP A 206 3.70 12.31 -32.83
CA ASP A 206 2.40 12.65 -32.26
C ASP A 206 2.03 11.74 -31.08
N LYS A 207 2.42 10.45 -31.09
CA LYS A 207 2.26 9.56 -29.95
C LYS A 207 3.12 10.01 -28.75
N TRP A 208 4.35 10.47 -28.97
CA TRP A 208 5.21 10.99 -27.90
C TRP A 208 4.67 12.29 -27.33
N LEU A 209 4.31 13.24 -28.20
CA LEU A 209 3.72 14.52 -27.80
C LEU A 209 2.39 14.33 -27.09
N GLY A 210 1.59 13.34 -27.47
CA GLY A 210 0.33 12.96 -26.82
C GLY A 210 0.50 12.03 -25.63
N GLY A 211 1.72 11.59 -25.31
CA GLY A 211 2.01 10.74 -24.15
C GLY A 211 1.53 9.31 -24.28
N ARG A 212 1.07 8.88 -25.46
CA ARG A 212 0.62 7.51 -25.72
C ARG A 212 1.78 6.52 -25.76
N GLU A 213 2.97 7.00 -26.09
CA GLU A 213 4.19 6.21 -26.16
C GLU A 213 5.37 7.04 -25.63
N LEU A 214 6.35 6.40 -24.98
CA LEU A 214 7.54 7.09 -24.52
C LEU A 214 8.60 7.11 -25.63
N PRO A 215 9.26 8.26 -25.89
CA PRO A 215 10.38 8.30 -26.82
C PRO A 215 11.53 7.40 -26.33
N PRO A 216 12.27 6.75 -27.24
CA PRO A 216 13.53 6.07 -26.91
C PRO A 216 14.54 7.05 -26.31
N ALA A 217 15.44 6.57 -25.44
CA ALA A 217 16.41 7.42 -24.76
C ALA A 217 17.30 8.20 -25.74
N LEU A 218 17.82 7.53 -26.76
CA LEU A 218 18.61 8.16 -27.84
C LEU A 218 17.85 9.29 -28.54
N ARG A 219 16.52 9.16 -28.70
CA ARG A 219 15.70 10.18 -29.36
C ARG A 219 15.52 11.43 -28.51
N LEU A 220 15.60 11.32 -27.18
CA LEU A 220 15.58 12.51 -26.32
C LEU A 220 16.82 13.39 -26.55
N GLU A 221 17.98 12.78 -26.77
CA GLU A 221 19.23 13.49 -27.06
C GLU A 221 19.15 14.23 -28.39
N GLU A 222 18.74 13.52 -29.43
CA GLU A 222 18.58 14.11 -30.77
C GLU A 222 17.54 15.24 -30.79
N ILE A 223 16.49 15.16 -29.95
CA ILE A 223 15.53 16.25 -29.77
C ILE A 223 16.22 17.48 -29.20
N VAL A 224 17.04 17.35 -28.15
CA VAL A 224 17.79 18.47 -27.58
C VAL A 224 18.77 19.05 -28.60
N ASP A 225 19.52 18.19 -29.28
CA ASP A 225 20.50 18.60 -30.29
C ASP A 225 19.85 19.34 -31.47
N LEU A 226 18.68 18.87 -31.91
CA LEU A 226 17.92 19.52 -32.96
C LEU A 226 17.42 20.89 -32.50
N VAL A 227 16.91 21.01 -31.27
CA VAL A 227 16.47 22.28 -30.69
C VAL A 227 17.62 23.27 -30.62
N VAL A 228 18.78 22.83 -30.13
CA VAL A 228 20.01 23.62 -30.07
C VAL A 228 20.41 24.12 -31.46
N LYS A 229 20.44 23.22 -32.44
CA LYS A 229 20.80 23.54 -33.83
C LYS A 229 19.83 24.53 -34.48
N GLN A 230 18.52 24.45 -34.17
CA GLN A 230 17.52 25.38 -34.75
C GLN A 230 17.47 26.73 -34.03
N THR A 231 17.68 26.75 -32.72
CA THR A 231 17.61 27.99 -31.91
C THR A 231 18.93 28.74 -31.84
N GLY A 232 20.05 28.12 -32.21
CA GLY A 232 21.40 28.69 -32.05
C GLY A 232 21.86 28.78 -30.60
N THR A 233 21.23 28.05 -29.68
CA THR A 233 21.56 28.09 -28.24
C THR A 233 22.95 27.50 -28.00
N THR A 234 23.88 28.30 -27.47
CA THR A 234 25.24 27.86 -27.12
C THR A 234 25.42 27.50 -25.64
N LYS A 235 24.34 27.55 -24.84
CA LYS A 235 24.37 27.22 -23.42
C LYS A 235 24.57 25.73 -23.18
N ASP A 236 25.07 25.40 -21.99
CA ASP A 236 25.13 24.02 -21.52
C ASP A 236 23.73 23.38 -21.56
N THR A 237 23.65 22.27 -22.28
CA THR A 237 22.42 21.51 -22.57
C THR A 237 22.24 20.33 -21.62
N THR A 238 23.24 20.07 -20.78
CA THR A 238 23.22 19.02 -19.75
C THR A 238 21.98 19.10 -18.85
N PRO A 239 21.55 20.28 -18.35
CA PRO A 239 20.35 20.37 -17.52
C PRO A 239 19.06 19.94 -18.26
N ALA A 240 18.93 20.29 -19.55
CA ALA A 240 17.77 19.93 -20.35
C ALA A 240 17.73 18.42 -20.62
N ARG A 241 18.88 17.81 -20.91
CA ARG A 241 19.01 16.35 -21.06
C ARG A 241 18.63 15.63 -19.78
N ILE A 242 19.21 16.04 -18.65
CA ILE A 242 18.89 15.47 -17.32
C ILE A 242 17.39 15.58 -17.03
N LEU A 243 16.78 16.74 -17.31
CA LEU A 243 15.34 16.95 -17.12
C LEU A 243 14.50 16.00 -17.97
N LEU A 244 14.75 15.90 -19.29
CA LEU A 244 13.98 15.03 -20.18
C LEU A 244 14.11 13.55 -19.79
N ARG A 245 15.32 13.13 -19.41
CA ARG A 245 15.58 11.78 -18.90
C ARG A 245 14.82 11.52 -17.60
N GLY A 246 14.83 12.49 -16.67
CA GLY A 246 14.06 12.44 -15.43
C GLY A 246 12.55 12.38 -15.66
N LEU A 247 12.01 13.17 -16.59
CA LEU A 247 10.58 13.14 -16.94
C LEU A 247 10.16 11.83 -17.60
N ARG A 248 11.05 11.24 -18.43
CA ARG A 248 10.84 9.91 -18.99
C ARG A 248 10.89 8.81 -17.92
N LEU A 249 11.80 8.93 -16.95
CA LEU A 249 11.86 8.05 -15.76
C LEU A 249 10.55 8.09 -14.98
N LEU A 250 10.14 9.28 -14.60
CA LEU A 250 8.89 9.49 -13.88
C LEU A 250 7.72 8.92 -14.67
N SER A 251 7.61 9.20 -15.98
CA SER A 251 6.50 8.69 -16.79
C SER A 251 6.46 7.17 -16.92
N LYS A 252 7.62 6.50 -16.91
CA LYS A 252 7.68 5.04 -17.05
C LYS A 252 7.36 4.31 -15.74
N VAL A 253 7.73 4.88 -14.60
CA VAL A 253 7.52 4.26 -13.28
C VAL A 253 6.21 4.72 -12.66
N ALA A 254 5.90 6.01 -12.72
CA ALA A 254 4.71 6.58 -12.11
C ALA A 254 3.42 6.07 -12.76
N ARG A 255 3.37 5.87 -14.08
CA ARG A 255 2.13 5.43 -14.75
C ARG A 255 1.68 4.02 -14.36
N PRO A 256 2.53 2.97 -14.38
CA PRO A 256 2.14 1.65 -13.87
C PRO A 256 1.74 1.69 -12.39
N LEU A 257 2.44 2.49 -11.58
CA LEU A 257 2.09 2.65 -10.17
C LEU A 257 0.73 3.35 -10.01
N GLU A 258 0.51 4.47 -10.69
CA GLU A 258 -0.76 5.21 -10.72
C GLU A 258 -1.91 4.32 -11.19
N ALA A 259 -1.71 3.51 -12.23
CA ALA A 259 -2.70 2.54 -12.69
C ALA A 259 -3.02 1.46 -11.65
N CYS A 260 -2.05 1.11 -10.79
CA CYS A 260 -2.20 0.10 -9.75
C CYS A 260 -2.84 0.65 -8.47
N ILE A 261 -2.37 1.79 -7.96
CA ILE A 261 -2.75 2.31 -6.63
C ILE A 261 -3.65 3.56 -6.70
N GLY A 262 -3.85 4.11 -7.89
CA GLY A 262 -4.58 5.36 -8.10
C GLY A 262 -3.71 6.60 -7.84
N ARG A 263 -4.03 7.66 -8.58
CA ARG A 263 -3.34 8.96 -8.52
C ARG A 263 -3.30 9.56 -7.12
N LYS A 264 -4.44 9.55 -6.43
CA LYS A 264 -4.57 10.11 -5.07
C LYS A 264 -3.57 9.46 -4.09
N GLN A 265 -3.39 8.14 -4.17
CA GLN A 265 -2.44 7.44 -3.31
C GLN A 265 -1.00 7.77 -3.69
N LEU A 266 -0.69 7.85 -4.99
CA LEU A 266 0.65 8.23 -5.46
C LEU A 266 1.02 9.66 -5.00
N GLU A 267 0.10 10.61 -5.08
CA GLU A 267 0.29 11.98 -4.56
C GLU A 267 0.48 11.98 -3.03
N GLN A 268 -0.30 11.19 -2.30
CA GLN A 268 -0.13 11.02 -0.85
C GLN A 268 1.25 10.45 -0.47
N LEU A 269 1.80 9.52 -1.25
CA LEU A 269 3.16 9.00 -1.03
C LEU A 269 4.21 10.12 -1.15
N GLY A 270 4.09 10.99 -2.17
CA GLY A 270 5.00 12.12 -2.36
C GLY A 270 4.89 13.17 -1.24
N LEU A 271 3.67 13.50 -0.83
CA LEU A 271 3.42 14.39 0.31
C LEU A 271 4.00 13.84 1.61
N ALA A 272 3.76 12.55 1.88
CA ALA A 272 4.28 11.87 3.04
C ALA A 272 5.81 11.83 3.05
N PHE A 273 6.45 11.58 1.90
CA PHE A 273 7.92 11.64 1.79
C PHE A 273 8.47 12.98 2.26
N HIS A 274 7.95 14.10 1.76
CA HIS A 274 8.41 15.43 2.17
C HIS A 274 8.15 15.71 3.65
N ARG A 275 6.93 15.43 4.14
CA ARG A 275 6.55 15.63 5.54
C ARG A 275 7.43 14.81 6.49
N LEU A 276 7.58 13.51 6.23
CA LEU A 276 8.38 12.60 7.04
C LEU A 276 9.87 12.98 7.00
N THR A 277 10.42 13.29 5.81
CA THR A 277 11.83 13.71 5.68
C THR A 277 12.10 14.95 6.52
N ARG A 278 11.19 15.94 6.51
CA ARG A 278 11.30 17.14 7.36
C ARG A 278 11.29 16.79 8.84
N SER A 279 10.31 16.02 9.30
CA SER A 279 10.19 15.61 10.71
C SER A 279 11.42 14.84 11.20
N LEU A 280 11.90 13.91 10.38
CA LEU A 280 13.11 13.13 10.65
C LEU A 280 14.36 14.01 10.65
N TRP A 281 14.48 14.96 9.72
CA TRP A 281 15.59 15.91 9.66
C TRP A 281 15.64 16.78 10.92
N ILE A 282 14.51 17.32 11.40
CA ILE A 282 14.46 18.12 12.64
C ILE A 282 14.98 17.30 13.82
N HIS A 283 14.62 16.02 13.87
CA HIS A 283 15.04 15.14 14.96
C HIS A 283 16.53 14.76 14.86
N ILE A 284 16.99 14.35 13.69
CA ILE A 284 18.40 13.99 13.45
C ILE A 284 19.31 15.21 13.64
N ALA A 285 18.89 16.41 13.23
CA ALA A 285 19.66 17.64 13.41
C ALA A 285 19.89 17.98 14.90
N ARG A 286 19.03 17.53 15.82
CA ARG A 286 19.23 17.70 17.26
C ARG A 286 20.33 16.81 17.82
N LEU A 287 20.72 15.75 17.10
CA LEU A 287 21.85 14.92 17.48
C LEU A 287 23.19 15.65 17.33
N ARG A 288 23.24 16.84 16.71
CA ARG A 288 24.46 17.66 16.58
C ARG A 288 25.14 18.02 17.91
N THR A 289 24.50 17.77 19.05
CA THR A 289 25.10 17.90 20.39
C THR A 289 26.08 16.77 20.72
N TYR A 290 26.04 15.65 20.01
CA TYR A 290 26.97 14.53 20.20
C TYR A 290 28.30 14.76 19.44
N PRO A 291 29.39 14.04 19.81
CA PRO A 291 30.66 14.11 19.11
C PRO A 291 30.55 13.75 17.62
N GLU A 292 31.39 14.37 16.77
CA GLU A 292 31.34 14.21 15.31
C GLU A 292 31.62 12.76 14.85
N GLU A 293 32.53 12.06 15.53
CA GLU A 293 32.85 10.64 15.25
C GLU A 293 31.61 9.76 15.45
N PHE A 294 30.92 9.94 16.58
CA PHE A 294 29.68 9.25 16.87
C PHE A 294 28.60 9.57 15.84
N LEU A 295 28.44 10.85 15.46
CA LEU A 295 27.47 11.24 14.45
C LEU A 295 27.77 10.65 13.08
N THR A 296 29.04 10.53 12.72
CA THR A 296 29.46 9.90 11.48
C THR A 296 29.09 8.42 11.46
N GLN A 297 29.29 7.72 12.58
CA GLN A 297 28.87 6.34 12.74
C GLN A 297 27.35 6.18 12.63
N VAL A 298 26.57 6.98 13.38
CA VAL A 298 25.10 6.94 13.36
C VAL A 298 24.56 7.23 11.97
N HIS A 299 25.06 8.29 11.32
CA HIS A 299 24.63 8.64 9.97
C HIS A 299 24.99 7.55 8.96
N GLY A 300 26.18 6.97 9.07
CA GLY A 300 26.60 5.85 8.22
C GLY A 300 25.68 4.63 8.39
N GLU A 301 25.38 4.26 9.64
CA GLU A 301 24.48 3.15 9.94
C GLU A 301 23.08 3.37 9.34
N ILE A 302 22.51 4.56 9.50
CA ILE A 302 21.19 4.89 8.95
C ILE A 302 21.22 4.95 7.42
N ILE A 303 22.25 5.52 6.81
CA ILE A 303 22.37 5.57 5.34
C ILE A 303 22.45 4.16 4.75
N LEU A 304 23.11 3.22 5.43
CA LEU A 304 23.30 1.85 4.94
C LEU A 304 22.11 0.94 5.25
N LEU A 305 21.66 0.92 6.51
CA LEU A 305 20.66 -0.02 7.00
C LEU A 305 19.25 0.58 7.09
N GLY A 306 19.10 1.90 6.94
CA GLY A 306 17.81 2.57 6.95
C GLY A 306 17.04 2.33 8.24
N CYS A 307 15.77 1.97 8.11
CA CYS A 307 14.86 1.64 9.21
C CYS A 307 15.28 0.39 10.01
N HIS A 308 16.18 -0.45 9.49
CA HIS A 308 16.69 -1.62 10.20
C HIS A 308 17.89 -1.32 11.12
N SER A 309 18.51 -0.14 11.00
CA SER A 309 19.54 0.32 11.93
C SER A 309 19.00 0.44 13.37
N GLY A 310 19.86 0.25 14.37
CA GLY A 310 19.49 0.48 15.77
C GLY A 310 19.01 1.91 15.99
N TRP A 311 19.76 2.87 15.42
CA TRP A 311 19.41 4.30 15.47
C TRP A 311 18.19 4.66 14.64
N GLY A 312 18.02 4.08 13.45
CA GLY A 312 16.83 4.27 12.63
C GLY A 312 15.57 3.84 13.35
N ARG A 313 15.58 2.65 13.98
CA ARG A 313 14.46 2.17 14.81
C ARG A 313 14.18 3.09 15.99
N HIS A 314 15.22 3.58 16.66
CA HIS A 314 15.05 4.52 17.77
C HIS A 314 14.40 5.83 17.33
N ILE A 315 14.92 6.45 16.25
CA ILE A 315 14.41 7.71 15.70
C ILE A 315 12.95 7.54 15.22
N LEU A 316 12.63 6.45 14.53
CA LEU A 316 11.26 6.20 14.06
C LEU A 316 10.28 6.04 15.22
N ARG A 317 10.65 5.38 16.32
CA ARG A 317 9.82 5.30 17.54
C ARG A 317 9.54 6.67 18.15
N GLU A 318 10.52 7.57 18.14
CA GLU A 318 10.40 8.94 18.66
C GLU A 318 9.58 9.86 17.74
N ILE A 319 9.56 9.59 16.44
CA ILE A 319 8.81 10.35 15.45
C ILE A 319 7.37 9.87 15.31
N ALA A 320 7.11 8.57 15.42
CA ALA A 320 5.78 8.00 15.29
C ALA A 320 4.67 8.73 16.08
N PRO A 321 4.82 9.04 17.38
CA PRO A 321 3.76 9.73 18.14
C PRO A 321 3.55 11.20 17.72
N LYS A 322 4.45 11.77 16.93
CA LYS A 322 4.37 13.15 16.40
C LYS A 322 3.74 13.19 15.01
N GLU A 323 3.51 12.03 14.39
CA GLU A 323 2.80 11.93 13.12
C GLU A 323 1.28 12.00 13.38
N ASN A 324 0.63 12.99 12.77
CA ASN A 324 -0.79 13.30 13.00
C ASN A 324 -1.71 12.30 12.29
N ASP A 325 -1.24 11.71 11.18
CA ASP A 325 -1.98 10.68 10.49
C ASP A 325 -1.77 9.33 11.20
N ILE A 326 -2.84 8.77 11.75
CA ILE A 326 -2.81 7.54 12.55
C ILE A 326 -2.26 6.33 11.76
N VAL A 327 -2.52 6.26 10.44
CA VAL A 327 -2.03 5.19 9.57
C VAL A 327 -0.53 5.33 9.40
N TRP A 328 -0.06 6.54 9.08
CA TRP A 328 1.38 6.80 8.95
C TRP A 328 2.11 6.67 10.28
N SER A 329 1.54 7.11 11.39
CA SER A 329 2.10 6.91 12.73
C SER A 329 2.33 5.42 13.00
N GLY A 330 1.32 4.60 12.71
CA GLY A 330 1.41 3.15 12.84
C GLY A 330 2.47 2.52 11.94
N LEU A 331 2.53 2.93 10.68
CA LEU A 331 3.53 2.47 9.71
C LEU A 331 4.95 2.92 10.08
N VAL A 332 5.13 4.12 10.63
CA VAL A 332 6.43 4.60 11.12
C VAL A 332 6.92 3.73 12.28
N ARG A 333 6.04 3.28 13.18
CA ARG A 333 6.41 2.30 14.23
C ARG A 333 6.77 0.95 13.62
N ALA A 334 5.97 0.48 12.67
CA ALA A 334 6.12 -0.82 12.03
C ALA A 334 7.33 -0.89 11.07
N ALA A 335 7.78 0.24 10.50
CA ALA A 335 8.90 0.27 9.57
C ALA A 335 10.21 -0.24 10.20
N GLY A 336 10.34 -0.17 11.53
CA GLY A 336 11.47 -0.74 12.26
C GLY A 336 11.38 -2.25 12.53
N MET A 337 10.31 -2.92 12.09
CA MET A 337 10.11 -4.37 12.19
C MET A 337 10.65 -5.08 10.93
N ASP A 338 10.58 -6.42 10.91
CA ASP A 338 10.85 -7.18 9.67
C ASP A 338 9.69 -6.95 8.68
N TRP A 339 10.01 -6.40 7.51
CA TRP A 339 8.99 -6.10 6.50
C TRP A 339 8.40 -7.37 5.89
N ALA A 340 9.14 -8.48 5.85
CA ALA A 340 8.63 -9.75 5.32
C ALA A 340 7.49 -10.28 6.21
N ASP A 341 7.69 -10.28 7.53
CA ASP A 341 6.65 -10.66 8.49
C ASP A 341 5.42 -9.74 8.38
N LEU A 342 5.68 -8.43 8.23
CA LEU A 342 4.62 -7.45 8.12
C LEU A 342 3.80 -7.62 6.84
N LEU A 343 4.46 -7.82 5.70
CA LEU A 343 3.79 -8.02 4.41
C LEU A 343 3.07 -9.37 4.36
N ALA A 344 3.64 -10.43 4.95
CA ALA A 344 2.95 -11.71 5.12
C ALA A 344 1.66 -11.57 5.96
N PHE A 345 1.72 -10.78 7.04
CA PHE A 345 0.54 -10.47 7.84
C PHE A 345 -0.52 -9.68 7.06
N ILE A 346 -0.12 -8.67 6.31
CA ILE A 346 -1.06 -7.90 5.46
C ILE A 346 -1.65 -8.80 4.37
N GLN A 347 -0.85 -9.68 3.77
CA GLN A 347 -1.32 -10.64 2.78
C GLN A 347 -2.38 -11.57 3.38
N GLN A 348 -2.21 -11.99 4.64
CA GLN A 348 -3.24 -12.73 5.38
C GLN A 348 -4.54 -11.91 5.51
N ILE A 349 -4.45 -10.63 5.90
CA ILE A 349 -5.62 -9.73 5.97
C ILE A 349 -6.30 -9.62 4.61
N ALA A 350 -5.53 -9.39 3.55
CA ALA A 350 -6.03 -9.25 2.20
C ALA A 350 -6.70 -10.54 1.67
N GLY A 351 -6.14 -11.71 2.01
CA GLY A 351 -6.74 -13.00 1.73
C GLY A 351 -8.06 -13.21 2.46
N ASN A 352 -8.14 -12.79 3.73
CA ASN A 352 -9.39 -12.83 4.50
C ASN A 352 -10.46 -11.92 3.88
N LEU A 353 -10.10 -10.69 3.50
CA LEU A 353 -11.01 -9.75 2.84
C LEU A 353 -11.53 -10.29 1.50
N ALA A 354 -10.66 -10.89 0.69
CA ALA A 354 -11.07 -11.52 -0.57
C ALA A 354 -11.99 -12.74 -0.35
N SER A 355 -11.81 -13.48 0.74
CA SER A 355 -12.72 -14.54 1.13
C SER A 355 -14.07 -13.97 1.57
N MET A 356 -14.06 -12.90 2.35
CA MET A 356 -15.27 -12.21 2.79
C MET A 356 -16.06 -11.65 1.61
N GLU A 357 -15.37 -11.10 0.61
CA GLU A 357 -15.97 -10.61 -0.63
C GLU A 357 -16.70 -11.68 -1.41
N ARG A 358 -16.03 -12.82 -1.66
CA ARG A 358 -16.65 -13.95 -2.38
C ARG A 358 -17.91 -14.44 -1.68
N ILE A 359 -17.87 -14.52 -0.35
CA ILE A 359 -19.04 -14.90 0.45
C ILE A 359 -20.14 -13.83 0.31
N ALA A 360 -19.79 -12.56 0.43
CA ALA A 360 -20.73 -11.46 0.31
C ALA A 360 -21.42 -11.45 -1.08
N ASP A 361 -20.67 -11.65 -2.16
CA ASP A 361 -21.21 -11.71 -3.52
C ASP A 361 -22.13 -12.92 -3.73
N THR A 362 -21.74 -14.10 -3.22
CA THR A 362 -22.54 -15.33 -3.33
C THR A 362 -23.88 -15.20 -2.59
N GLU A 363 -23.89 -14.45 -1.49
CA GLU A 363 -25.04 -14.29 -0.60
C GLU A 363 -25.82 -12.99 -0.86
N GLY A 364 -25.46 -12.21 -1.89
CA GLY A 364 -26.15 -10.95 -2.22
C GLY A 364 -25.92 -9.80 -1.22
N LEU A 365 -24.89 -9.88 -0.39
CA LEU A 365 -24.53 -8.90 0.66
C LEU A 365 -23.76 -7.69 0.11
N ARG A 366 -24.26 -7.07 -0.96
CA ARG A 366 -23.62 -5.94 -1.67
C ARG A 366 -23.44 -4.66 -0.86
N HIS A 367 -23.94 -4.62 0.37
CA HIS A 367 -23.92 -3.46 1.26
C HIS A 367 -22.72 -3.44 2.23
N ILE A 368 -21.89 -4.49 2.25
CA ILE A 368 -20.66 -4.51 3.03
C ILE A 368 -19.58 -3.77 2.24
N ASP A 369 -19.20 -2.58 2.72
CA ASP A 369 -18.07 -1.84 2.18
C ASP A 369 -16.76 -2.48 2.67
N LEU A 370 -16.20 -3.33 1.82
CA LEU A 370 -14.98 -4.08 2.09
C LEU A 370 -13.73 -3.20 2.01
N GLU A 371 -13.79 -2.06 1.33
CA GLU A 371 -12.69 -1.09 1.27
C GLU A 371 -12.52 -0.41 2.63
N VAL A 372 -13.63 0.01 3.23
CA VAL A 372 -13.65 0.54 4.61
C VAL A 372 -13.21 -0.52 5.62
N GLN A 373 -13.60 -1.79 5.47
CA GLN A 373 -13.11 -2.87 6.33
C GLN A 373 -11.62 -3.14 6.16
N ALA A 374 -11.08 -3.01 4.94
CA ALA A 374 -9.66 -3.16 4.68
C ALA A 374 -8.86 -2.05 5.36
N GLU A 375 -9.29 -0.80 5.18
CA GLU A 375 -8.67 0.35 5.83
C GLU A 375 -8.78 0.27 7.36
N THR A 376 -9.92 -0.16 7.89
CA THR A 376 -10.11 -0.39 9.33
C THR A 376 -9.22 -1.52 9.86
N SER A 377 -9.08 -2.62 9.11
CA SER A 377 -8.22 -3.75 9.50
C SER A 377 -6.74 -3.36 9.49
N LEU A 378 -6.35 -2.49 8.55
CA LEU A 378 -5.01 -1.90 8.51
C LEU A 378 -4.80 -0.89 9.64
N LEU A 379 -5.77 0.00 9.87
CA LEU A 379 -5.77 0.90 11.01
C LEU A 379 -5.61 0.11 12.30
N MET A 380 -6.29 -1.01 12.48
CA MET A 380 -6.14 -1.87 13.66
C MET A 380 -4.79 -2.59 13.71
N ALA A 381 -4.26 -3.04 12.58
CA ALA A 381 -2.94 -3.66 12.48
C ALA A 381 -1.83 -2.69 12.89
N PHE A 382 -1.94 -1.43 12.48
CA PHE A 382 -0.89 -0.44 12.60
C PHE A 382 -1.10 0.54 13.74
N ALA A 383 -2.30 0.68 14.28
CA ALA A 383 -2.57 1.66 15.32
C ALA A 383 -1.70 1.41 16.56
N PRO A 384 -1.25 2.49 17.21
CA PRO A 384 -0.56 2.41 18.49
C PRO A 384 -1.38 1.63 19.54
N ASP A 385 -0.73 0.80 20.36
CA ASP A 385 -1.42 0.05 21.43
C ASP A 385 -2.15 0.98 22.41
N ASP A 386 -1.62 2.18 22.61
CA ASP A 386 -2.17 3.24 23.47
C ASP A 386 -3.34 4.00 22.83
N VAL A 387 -3.51 3.90 21.51
CA VAL A 387 -4.59 4.55 20.75
C VAL A 387 -5.69 3.54 20.39
N LEU A 388 -5.34 2.25 20.35
CA LEU A 388 -6.29 1.18 20.30
C LEU A 388 -7.00 1.04 21.66
N PRO A 389 -8.32 0.84 21.68
CA PRO A 389 -8.96 0.26 22.85
C PRO A 389 -8.14 -0.94 23.33
N ASP A 390 -7.91 -1.05 24.63
CA ASP A 390 -7.04 -2.06 25.25
C ASP A 390 -7.32 -3.49 24.74
N PHE A 391 -8.58 -3.73 24.44
CA PHE A 391 -9.09 -4.92 23.78
C PHE A 391 -8.51 -5.18 22.35
N LEU A 392 -8.47 -4.17 21.48
CA LEU A 392 -7.93 -4.24 20.12
C LEU A 392 -6.39 -4.37 20.11
N SER A 393 -5.70 -3.80 21.09
CA SER A 393 -4.24 -3.98 21.27
C SER A 393 -3.89 -5.45 21.59
N ARG A 394 -4.60 -6.06 22.55
CA ARG A 394 -4.42 -7.49 22.90
C ARG A 394 -4.73 -8.42 21.74
N LEU A 395 -5.66 -8.03 20.87
CA LEU A 395 -6.06 -8.72 19.64
C LEU A 395 -4.93 -8.84 18.62
N ARG A 396 -4.10 -7.80 18.51
CA ARG A 396 -3.04 -7.69 17.49
C ARG A 396 -1.96 -8.75 17.64
N THR A 397 -1.63 -9.11 18.89
CA THR A 397 -0.59 -10.09 19.22
C THR A 397 -1.17 -11.48 19.49
N ALA A 398 -2.49 -11.65 19.38
CA ALA A 398 -3.15 -12.88 19.77
C ALA A 398 -3.03 -13.97 18.68
N PRO A 399 -2.88 -15.25 19.09
CA PRO A 399 -3.09 -16.39 18.22
C PRO A 399 -4.41 -16.29 17.43
N PRO A 400 -4.53 -16.91 16.24
CA PRO A 400 -5.74 -16.85 15.41
C PRO A 400 -7.05 -17.17 16.17
N GLU A 401 -7.00 -18.12 17.09
CA GLU A 401 -8.14 -18.51 17.94
C GLU A 401 -8.56 -17.39 18.90
N HIS A 402 -7.58 -16.68 19.49
CA HIS A 402 -7.83 -15.52 20.34
C HIS A 402 -8.28 -14.29 19.52
N ARG A 403 -7.84 -14.18 18.26
CA ARG A 403 -8.33 -13.14 17.34
C ARG A 403 -9.81 -13.32 17.03
N ALA A 404 -10.23 -14.53 16.73
CA ALA A 404 -11.64 -14.82 16.51
C ALA A 404 -12.49 -14.61 17.79
N MET A 405 -12.01 -15.05 18.95
CA MET A 405 -12.65 -14.74 20.24
C MET A 405 -12.85 -13.25 20.43
N ALA A 406 -11.90 -12.44 19.99
CA ALA A 406 -11.99 -11.02 20.15
C ALA A 406 -12.75 -10.30 18.99
N SER A 407 -12.80 -10.84 17.78
CA SER A 407 -13.82 -10.43 16.80
C SER A 407 -15.23 -10.62 17.38
N TRP A 408 -15.46 -11.72 18.10
CA TRP A 408 -16.73 -11.99 18.78
C TRP A 408 -17.05 -10.96 19.88
N TYR A 409 -16.08 -10.61 20.74
CA TYR A 409 -16.25 -9.56 21.76
C TYR A 409 -16.48 -8.17 21.16
N PHE A 410 -15.77 -7.81 20.08
CA PHE A 410 -15.97 -6.55 19.36
C PHE A 410 -17.41 -6.46 18.81
N LEU A 411 -17.87 -7.53 18.19
CA LEU A 411 -19.24 -7.65 17.71
C LEU A 411 -20.23 -7.52 18.88
N GLY A 412 -19.99 -8.17 20.02
CA GLY A 412 -20.78 -7.97 21.23
C GLY A 412 -20.87 -6.51 21.70
N MET A 413 -19.76 -5.77 21.68
CA MET A 413 -19.73 -4.34 22.01
C MET A 413 -20.48 -3.50 20.96
N ARG A 414 -20.30 -3.78 19.68
CA ARG A 414 -21.03 -3.11 18.59
C ARG A 414 -22.54 -3.31 18.74
N LEU A 415 -22.99 -4.52 19.07
CA LEU A 415 -24.40 -4.79 19.33
C LEU A 415 -24.95 -3.89 20.44
N LYS A 416 -24.17 -3.67 21.51
CA LYS A 416 -24.54 -2.75 22.59
C LYS A 416 -24.69 -1.31 22.08
N GLY A 417 -23.75 -0.83 21.27
CA GLY A 417 -23.84 0.51 20.66
C GLY A 417 -25.04 0.66 19.72
N ILE A 418 -25.36 -0.35 18.91
CA ILE A 418 -26.56 -0.34 18.04
C ILE A 418 -27.84 -0.22 18.89
N ARG A 419 -27.91 -0.90 20.03
CA ARG A 419 -29.06 -0.82 20.94
C ARG A 419 -29.28 0.57 21.53
N GLU A 420 -28.22 1.36 21.66
CA GLU A 420 -28.27 2.75 22.17
C GLU A 420 -28.77 3.74 21.10
N LEU A 421 -28.83 3.34 19.83
CA LEU A 421 -29.42 4.17 18.78
C LEU A 421 -30.93 4.39 19.02
N PRO A 422 -31.48 5.54 18.60
CA PRO A 422 -32.93 5.76 18.56
C PRO A 422 -33.64 4.73 17.68
N ASP A 423 -34.84 4.31 18.09
CA ASP A 423 -35.64 3.38 17.28
C ASP A 423 -36.02 4.04 15.95
N GLY A 424 -35.72 3.36 14.84
CA GLY A 424 -35.93 3.91 13.50
C GLY A 424 -35.22 3.11 12.41
N PRO A 425 -35.29 3.59 11.15
CA PRO A 425 -34.70 2.90 9.99
C PRO A 425 -33.20 2.65 10.13
N GLU A 426 -32.47 3.58 10.74
CA GLU A 426 -31.02 3.49 10.95
C GLU A 426 -30.66 2.34 11.89
N LYS A 427 -31.32 2.24 13.05
CA LYS A 427 -31.13 1.14 14.01
C LYS A 427 -31.49 -0.21 13.39
N CYS A 428 -32.59 -0.28 12.63
CA CYS A 428 -32.97 -1.47 11.86
C CYS A 428 -31.89 -1.90 10.85
N TRP A 429 -31.31 -0.94 10.15
CA TRP A 429 -30.26 -1.19 9.16
C TRP A 429 -28.96 -1.65 9.83
N GLU A 430 -28.58 -1.04 10.94
CA GLU A 430 -27.39 -1.46 11.70
C GLU A 430 -27.56 -2.87 12.30
N PHE A 431 -28.74 -3.25 12.80
CA PHE A 431 -29.00 -4.63 13.20
C PHE A 431 -28.91 -5.62 12.03
N ALA A 432 -29.37 -5.23 10.84
CA ALA A 432 -29.20 -6.07 9.64
C ALA A 432 -27.71 -6.27 9.32
N ARG A 433 -26.93 -5.19 9.25
CA ARG A 433 -25.47 -5.26 9.02
C ARG A 433 -24.76 -6.10 10.07
N MET A 434 -25.17 -5.94 11.32
CA MET A 434 -24.61 -6.67 12.44
C MET A 434 -24.87 -8.17 12.30
N ALA A 435 -26.10 -8.53 11.93
CA ALA A 435 -26.47 -9.91 11.71
C ALA A 435 -25.60 -10.56 10.62
N GLU A 436 -25.43 -9.87 9.48
CA GLU A 436 -24.65 -10.42 8.37
C GLU A 436 -23.15 -10.43 8.65
N SER A 437 -22.64 -9.44 9.38
CA SER A 437 -21.25 -9.46 9.87
C SER A 437 -21.00 -10.67 10.78
N CYS A 438 -21.97 -11.01 11.62
CA CYS A 438 -21.89 -12.17 12.50
C CYS A 438 -22.02 -13.49 11.73
N ARG A 439 -22.92 -13.62 10.75
CA ARG A 439 -22.99 -14.83 9.89
C ARG A 439 -21.71 -15.03 9.09
N LEU A 440 -21.13 -13.95 8.58
CA LEU A 440 -19.88 -13.99 7.85
C LEU A 440 -18.73 -14.44 8.76
N ALA A 441 -18.64 -13.89 9.96
CA ALA A 441 -17.65 -14.30 10.96
C ALA A 441 -17.85 -15.77 11.39
N ALA A 442 -19.09 -16.25 11.52
CA ALA A 442 -19.37 -17.66 11.82
C ALA A 442 -18.82 -18.62 10.76
N ARG A 443 -18.78 -18.21 9.48
CA ARG A 443 -18.32 -19.08 8.39
C ARG A 443 -16.80 -19.04 8.20
N THR A 444 -16.16 -17.95 8.60
CA THR A 444 -14.72 -17.74 8.40
C THR A 444 -13.89 -17.98 9.67
N SER A 445 -14.52 -17.93 10.84
CA SER A 445 -13.85 -18.13 12.12
C SER A 445 -13.60 -19.61 12.40
N PRO A 446 -12.35 -20.01 12.70
CA PRO A 446 -12.06 -21.35 13.23
C PRO A 446 -12.51 -21.52 14.69
N TRP A 447 -12.91 -20.45 15.37
CA TRP A 447 -13.32 -20.45 16.78
C TRP A 447 -14.82 -20.21 16.93
N GLN A 448 -15.50 -21.18 17.54
CA GLN A 448 -16.92 -21.15 17.94
C GLN A 448 -17.86 -20.48 16.91
N PRO A 449 -17.97 -21.01 15.69
CA PRO A 449 -18.85 -20.47 14.65
C PRO A 449 -20.32 -20.37 15.13
N GLU A 450 -20.74 -21.24 16.04
CA GLU A 450 -22.06 -21.24 16.67
C GLU A 450 -22.32 -19.95 17.48
N SER A 451 -21.30 -19.42 18.14
CA SER A 451 -21.40 -18.22 18.97
C SER A 451 -21.59 -16.97 18.11
N PHE A 452 -21.01 -16.93 16.91
CA PHE A 452 -21.26 -15.87 15.92
C PHE A 452 -22.63 -16.02 15.27
N ASN A 453 -23.05 -17.23 14.91
CA ASN A 453 -24.40 -17.47 14.39
C ASN A 453 -25.49 -17.03 15.38
N ARG A 454 -25.27 -17.24 16.68
CA ARG A 454 -26.20 -16.75 17.72
C ARG A 454 -26.28 -15.23 17.79
N LEU A 455 -25.15 -14.54 17.72
CA LEU A 455 -25.11 -13.08 17.61
C LEU A 455 -25.88 -12.59 16.37
N ALA A 456 -25.76 -13.32 15.25
CA ALA A 456 -26.50 -13.03 14.04
C ALA A 456 -28.01 -13.14 14.23
N TRP A 457 -28.47 -14.26 14.80
CA TRP A 457 -29.89 -14.49 15.07
C TRP A 457 -30.46 -13.50 16.06
N LEU A 458 -29.71 -13.14 17.11
CA LEU A 458 -30.12 -12.09 18.05
C LEU A 458 -30.29 -10.74 17.35
N SER A 459 -29.34 -10.35 16.49
CA SER A 459 -29.43 -9.10 15.74
C SER A 459 -30.62 -9.11 14.78
N HIS A 460 -30.91 -10.25 14.14
CA HIS A 460 -32.13 -10.41 13.34
C HIS A 460 -33.40 -10.34 14.17
N ALA A 461 -33.44 -10.96 15.36
CA ALA A 461 -34.59 -10.91 16.24
C ALA A 461 -34.88 -9.47 16.70
N GLU A 462 -33.85 -8.70 17.06
CA GLU A 462 -34.02 -7.28 17.44
C GLU A 462 -34.46 -6.43 16.25
N ARG A 463 -33.92 -6.69 15.06
CA ARG A 463 -34.40 -6.07 13.82
C ARG A 463 -35.87 -6.37 13.57
N ILE A 464 -36.27 -7.64 13.65
CA ILE A 464 -37.67 -8.04 13.42
C ILE A 464 -38.58 -7.42 14.47
N HIS A 465 -38.17 -7.39 15.73
CA HIS A 465 -38.94 -6.73 16.78
C HIS A 465 -39.19 -5.24 16.47
N LEU A 466 -38.14 -4.51 16.07
CA LEU A 466 -38.26 -3.12 15.64
C LEU A 466 -39.13 -2.94 14.38
N LEU A 467 -39.05 -3.90 13.46
CA LEU A 467 -39.90 -3.93 12.27
C LEU A 467 -41.32 -4.39 12.55
N LEU A 468 -41.65 -4.90 13.73
CA LEU A 468 -43.00 -5.35 14.08
C LEU A 468 -43.70 -4.37 15.04
N GLN A 469 -42.96 -3.65 15.88
CA GLN A 469 -43.51 -2.68 16.84
C GLN A 469 -44.41 -1.56 16.24
N PRO A 470 -44.11 -0.95 15.08
CA PRO A 470 -44.90 0.17 14.55
C PRO A 470 -46.19 -0.23 13.81
N PHE A 471 -46.52 -1.52 13.69
CA PHE A 471 -47.40 -2.02 12.62
C PHE A 471 -48.82 -2.39 13.02
N GLU A 472 -49.51 -1.54 13.78
CA GLU A 472 -50.98 -1.57 13.80
C GLU A 472 -51.60 -1.18 12.42
N ASN A 473 -50.82 -0.55 11.52
CA ASN A 473 -51.31 0.03 10.26
C ASN A 473 -50.64 -0.51 8.96
N ALA A 474 -49.94 -1.66 8.97
CA ALA A 474 -49.36 -2.23 7.74
C ALA A 474 -50.40 -2.88 6.81
N SER A 475 -50.09 -2.89 5.50
CA SER A 475 -50.75 -3.79 4.56
C SER A 475 -50.60 -5.27 4.97
N LEU A 476 -51.64 -6.07 4.70
CA LEU A 476 -51.69 -7.51 5.00
C LEU A 476 -50.48 -8.29 4.47
N GLU A 477 -50.02 -7.99 3.25
CA GLU A 477 -48.86 -8.66 2.64
C GLU A 477 -47.55 -8.41 3.41
N ASN A 478 -47.35 -7.19 3.93
CA ASN A 478 -46.16 -6.85 4.70
C ASN A 478 -46.19 -7.51 6.09
N ARG A 479 -47.37 -7.62 6.71
CA ARG A 479 -47.56 -8.35 7.98
C ARG A 479 -47.22 -9.83 7.83
N ALA A 480 -47.77 -10.50 6.82
CA ALA A 480 -47.52 -11.92 6.58
C ALA A 480 -46.02 -12.23 6.31
N ALA A 481 -45.32 -11.35 5.60
CA ALA A 481 -43.88 -11.49 5.36
C ALA A 481 -43.06 -11.34 6.64
N LEU A 482 -43.39 -10.36 7.49
CA LEU A 482 -42.70 -10.11 8.75
C LEU A 482 -42.97 -11.20 9.80
N VAL A 483 -44.21 -11.69 9.89
CA VAL A 483 -44.58 -12.83 10.75
C VAL A 483 -43.78 -14.07 10.36
N ARG A 484 -43.71 -14.39 9.05
CA ARG A 484 -42.92 -15.52 8.55
C ARG A 484 -41.44 -15.40 8.92
N ALA A 485 -40.84 -14.23 8.69
CA ALA A 485 -39.46 -13.96 9.08
C ALA A 485 -39.27 -14.10 10.61
N GLY A 486 -40.25 -13.65 11.41
CA GLY A 486 -40.24 -13.82 12.86
C GLY A 486 -40.27 -15.28 13.29
N ARG A 487 -41.10 -16.10 12.66
CA ARG A 487 -41.17 -17.56 12.91
C ARG A 487 -39.89 -18.27 12.51
N GLU A 488 -39.28 -17.91 11.38
CA GLU A 488 -37.99 -18.44 10.95
C GLU A 488 -36.87 -18.13 11.96
N VAL A 489 -36.84 -16.90 12.49
CA VAL A 489 -35.89 -16.51 13.54
C VAL A 489 -36.13 -17.28 14.84
N ILE A 490 -37.39 -17.47 15.26
CA ILE A 490 -37.73 -18.26 16.46
C ILE A 490 -37.21 -19.69 16.30
N ALA A 491 -37.53 -20.36 15.19
CA ALA A 491 -37.10 -21.73 14.93
C ALA A 491 -35.56 -21.84 14.94
N ALA A 492 -34.88 -20.93 14.25
CA ALA A 492 -33.41 -20.93 14.20
C ALA A 492 -32.76 -20.66 15.57
N MET A 493 -33.38 -19.84 16.42
CA MET A 493 -32.91 -19.59 17.79
C MET A 493 -33.15 -20.78 18.73
N GLU A 494 -34.24 -21.51 18.56
CA GLU A 494 -34.54 -22.73 19.33
C GLU A 494 -33.61 -23.89 18.97
N GLU A 495 -33.23 -24.01 17.70
CA GLU A 495 -32.30 -25.04 17.20
C GLU A 495 -30.82 -24.72 17.48
N ALA A 496 -30.48 -23.46 17.78
CA ALA A 496 -29.09 -23.04 17.96
C ALA A 496 -28.44 -23.72 19.21
N PRO A 497 -27.27 -24.38 19.09
CA PRO A 497 -26.64 -25.13 20.18
C PRO A 497 -26.26 -24.23 21.36
N ARG A 498 -26.54 -24.67 22.60
CA ARG A 498 -26.33 -23.90 23.85
C ARG A 498 -24.85 -23.67 24.17
N THR A 499 -24.20 -22.74 23.48
CA THR A 499 -22.88 -22.22 23.88
C THR A 499 -23.01 -21.22 25.02
N PRO A 500 -22.16 -21.32 26.08
CA PRO A 500 -22.13 -20.35 27.16
C PRO A 500 -21.54 -19.02 26.67
N PRO A 501 -22.20 -17.88 26.95
CA PRO A 501 -21.63 -16.57 26.67
C PRO A 501 -20.45 -16.29 27.63
N PRO A 502 -19.55 -15.34 27.30
CA PRO A 502 -18.51 -14.92 28.23
C PRO A 502 -19.12 -14.27 29.47
N ALA A 503 -18.34 -14.30 30.55
CA ALA A 503 -18.75 -13.91 31.90
C ALA A 503 -19.24 -12.46 32.06
N GLU A 504 -19.06 -11.61 31.04
CA GLU A 504 -19.45 -10.20 31.00
C GLU A 504 -20.86 -9.99 30.42
N LEU A 505 -21.43 -10.99 29.75
CA LEU A 505 -22.80 -10.98 29.24
C LEU A 505 -23.66 -11.95 30.06
N ARG A 506 -23.65 -11.81 31.39
CA ARG A 506 -24.37 -12.73 32.30
C ARG A 506 -25.87 -12.78 32.02
N ASP A 507 -26.45 -11.65 31.61
CA ASP A 507 -27.87 -11.51 31.31
C ASP A 507 -28.22 -11.97 29.88
N TRP A 508 -27.24 -12.50 29.13
CA TRP A 508 -27.42 -12.84 27.71
C TRP A 508 -28.51 -13.87 27.46
N GLN A 509 -28.51 -14.96 28.24
CA GLN A 509 -29.50 -16.03 28.09
C GLN A 509 -30.89 -15.52 28.46
N GLU A 510 -31.00 -14.75 29.54
CA GLU A 510 -32.27 -14.15 29.97
C GLU A 510 -32.83 -13.20 28.90
N ARG A 511 -31.98 -12.34 28.32
CA ARG A 511 -32.38 -11.43 27.24
C ARG A 511 -32.78 -12.17 25.97
N MET A 512 -32.04 -13.20 25.58
CA MET A 512 -32.39 -14.04 24.44
C MET A 512 -33.75 -14.69 24.64
N SER A 513 -34.01 -15.26 25.82
CA SER A 513 -35.31 -15.84 26.16
C SER A 513 -36.42 -14.80 26.14
N LYS A 514 -36.19 -13.62 26.71
CA LYS A 514 -37.16 -12.51 26.71
C LYS A 514 -37.48 -12.01 25.30
N LEU A 515 -36.46 -11.83 24.45
CA LEU A 515 -36.66 -11.37 23.08
C LEU A 515 -37.37 -12.43 22.23
N LEU A 516 -37.04 -13.71 22.41
CA LEU A 516 -37.74 -14.82 21.77
C LEU A 516 -39.22 -14.83 22.14
N GLU A 517 -39.53 -14.67 23.43
CA GLU A 517 -40.89 -14.58 23.95
C GLU A 517 -41.63 -13.35 23.39
N GLN A 518 -40.98 -12.19 23.36
CA GLN A 518 -41.55 -10.96 22.80
C GLN A 518 -41.85 -11.09 21.31
N THR A 519 -40.93 -11.64 20.53
CA THR A 519 -41.14 -11.87 19.09
C THR A 519 -42.24 -12.90 18.87
N LYS A 520 -42.29 -13.98 19.68
CA LYS A 520 -43.36 -14.98 19.61
C LYS A 520 -44.74 -14.37 19.90
N ASN A 521 -44.88 -13.62 20.98
CA ASN A 521 -46.12 -12.96 21.35
C ASN A 521 -46.59 -11.98 20.27
N LEU A 522 -45.66 -11.25 19.66
CA LEU A 522 -45.97 -10.28 18.61
C LEU A 522 -46.39 -10.96 17.29
N CYS A 523 -45.74 -12.07 16.92
CA CYS A 523 -46.19 -12.91 15.81
C CYS A 523 -47.59 -13.49 16.07
N ASP A 524 -47.84 -14.02 17.27
CA ASP A 524 -49.14 -14.60 17.65
C ASP A 524 -50.26 -13.53 17.60
N GLN A 525 -49.98 -12.31 18.06
CA GLN A 525 -50.93 -11.17 18.00
C GLN A 525 -51.27 -10.77 16.57
N LEU A 526 -50.27 -10.64 15.69
CA LEU A 526 -50.49 -10.27 14.29
C LEU A 526 -51.24 -11.37 13.52
N GLU A 527 -50.94 -12.65 13.78
CA GLU A 527 -51.68 -13.76 13.20
C GLU A 527 -53.13 -13.82 13.69
N ALA A 528 -53.41 -13.38 14.92
CA ALA A 528 -54.78 -13.26 15.43
C ALA A 528 -55.54 -12.11 14.74
N LEU A 529 -54.89 -10.95 14.58
CA LEU A 529 -55.45 -9.80 13.86
C LEU A 529 -55.71 -10.06 12.37
N ASP A 530 -54.97 -10.98 11.74
CA ASP A 530 -55.21 -11.38 10.34
C ASP A 530 -56.36 -12.41 10.20
N ARG A 531 -56.82 -13.02 11.31
CA ARG A 531 -57.96 -13.95 11.34
C ARG A 531 -59.29 -13.25 11.64
N GLU A 532 -59.24 -12.09 12.30
CA GLU A 532 -60.37 -11.17 12.52
C GLU A 532 -60.63 -10.32 11.26
#